data_AF-A0A834RRH0-F1
#
_entry.id   AF-A0A834RRH0-F1
#
_cell.length_a   1.000
_cell.length_b   1.000
_cell.length_c   1.000
_cell.angle_alpha   90.00
_cell.angle_beta   90.00
_cell.angle_gamma   90.00
#
_symmetry.space_group_name_H-M   'P 1'
#
loop_
_entity.id
_entity.type
_entity.pdbx_description
1 polymer ?
#
loop_
_entity_poly.entity_id
_entity_poly.type
_entity_poly.pdbx_seq_one_letter_code
_entity_poly.pdbx_strand_id
1 'polypeptide(L)'
;MDAVRDAVQSIAQGSVTRGAGVAALFGVLFHLAIQPLEFELIMYHSMAAFMFTFFGMVYSFGLVKATIFTASFNAALLASISVYRLFFHRCGRFPGPLAAGISRFYAASLAAKDVQYYKELAKLHHQYGDFVRTGPREISVLHKSAVPLIYGPYSECTKGTPYGQNGNNPKICSVHATRGHHEHRLRRRAWDRGFSTKALGTYELRIKAKTDLLKSQLVKNAGKPMDVSAWSMFFSFDVMGDVGFGRDFNNLKSGVEHAAIKSVHDHMKVVGILNAVPWLTNLIGSIPGAAAGYNGFFSFCSDQIREKHRVHGLLSQYAGERLTFHRHGMLKSTPDLLSVR
;
A
#
# COMPACT_ATOMS: atom_id res chain seq x y z
N MET A 1 -44.85 -24.57 -35.14
CA MET A 1 -43.89 -24.71 -34.03
C MET A 1 -42.98 -23.49 -33.92
N ASP A 2 -42.59 -22.87 -35.03
CA ASP A 2 -41.68 -21.72 -35.04
C ASP A 2 -42.27 -20.46 -34.39
N ALA A 3 -43.54 -20.13 -34.64
CA ALA A 3 -44.19 -18.96 -34.01
C ALA A 3 -44.25 -19.01 -32.47
N VAL A 4 -44.37 -20.21 -31.88
CA VAL A 4 -44.36 -20.39 -30.41
C VAL A 4 -42.94 -20.28 -29.88
N ARG A 5 -41.95 -20.80 -30.62
CA ARG A 5 -40.53 -20.66 -30.28
C ARG A 5 -40.10 -19.19 -30.33
N ASP A 6 -40.54 -18.44 -31.33
CA ASP A 6 -40.24 -17.01 -31.50
C ASP A 6 -40.92 -16.17 -30.41
N ALA A 7 -42.17 -16.48 -30.05
CA ALA A 7 -42.86 -15.82 -28.95
C ALA A 7 -42.18 -16.08 -27.59
N VAL A 8 -41.77 -17.31 -27.32
CA VAL A 8 -41.02 -17.68 -26.09
C VAL A 8 -39.65 -17.00 -26.06
N GLN A 9 -38.94 -16.92 -27.20
CA GLN A 9 -37.67 -16.21 -27.30
C GLN A 9 -37.83 -14.71 -27.08
N SER A 10 -38.86 -14.09 -27.65
CA SER A 10 -39.16 -12.66 -27.46
C SER A 10 -39.48 -12.33 -25.99
N ILE A 11 -40.30 -13.14 -25.31
CA ILE A 11 -40.60 -12.98 -23.88
C ILE A 11 -39.33 -13.18 -23.03
N ALA A 12 -38.53 -14.19 -23.35
CA ALA A 12 -37.27 -14.44 -22.66
C ALA A 12 -36.29 -13.26 -22.82
N GLN A 13 -36.14 -12.71 -24.03
CA GLN A 13 -35.32 -11.53 -24.31
C GLN A 13 -35.85 -10.27 -23.60
N GLY A 14 -37.18 -10.08 -23.56
CA GLY A 14 -37.82 -9.01 -22.80
C GLY A 14 -37.55 -9.09 -21.29
N SER A 15 -37.51 -10.30 -20.73
CA SER A 15 -37.17 -10.50 -19.31
C SER A 15 -35.69 -10.19 -19.00
N VAL A 16 -34.78 -10.55 -19.91
CA VAL A 16 -33.34 -10.32 -19.75
C VAL A 16 -32.99 -8.84 -19.88
N THR A 17 -33.58 -8.14 -20.85
CA THR A 17 -33.34 -6.70 -21.05
C THR A 17 -33.82 -5.86 -19.85
N ARG A 18 -35.01 -6.16 -19.31
CA ARG A 18 -35.51 -5.51 -18.09
C ARG A 18 -34.61 -5.79 -16.89
N GLY A 19 -34.19 -7.05 -16.69
CA GLY A 19 -33.29 -7.44 -15.61
C GLY A 19 -31.93 -6.74 -15.70
N ALA A 20 -31.36 -6.64 -16.90
CA ALA A 20 -30.13 -5.89 -17.15
C ALA A 20 -30.30 -4.39 -16.84
N GLY A 21 -31.41 -3.77 -17.28
CA GLY A 21 -31.71 -2.37 -16.96
C GLY A 21 -31.79 -2.09 -15.46
N VAL A 22 -32.43 -2.99 -14.69
CA VAL A 22 -32.48 -2.90 -13.22
C VAL A 22 -31.09 -3.07 -12.62
N ALA A 23 -30.30 -4.03 -13.09
CA ALA A 23 -28.93 -4.24 -12.62
C ALA A 23 -28.04 -3.02 -12.89
N ALA A 24 -28.18 -2.37 -14.06
CA ALA A 24 -27.50 -1.13 -14.39
C ALA A 24 -27.87 0.01 -13.42
N LEU A 25 -29.17 0.18 -13.11
CA LEU A 25 -29.63 1.18 -12.15
C LEU A 25 -29.02 0.94 -10.75
N PHE A 26 -29.00 -0.31 -10.28
CA PHE A 26 -28.33 -0.66 -9.03
C PHE A 26 -26.83 -0.33 -9.06
N GLY A 27 -26.15 -0.50 -10.20
CA GLY A 27 -24.75 -0.07 -10.36
C GLY A 27 -24.56 1.42 -10.14
N VAL A 28 -25.46 2.25 -10.68
CA VAL A 28 -25.44 3.71 -10.47
C VAL A 28 -25.75 4.07 -9.02
N LEU A 29 -26.78 3.46 -8.41
CA LEU A 29 -27.12 3.73 -7.01
C LEU A 29 -26.01 3.29 -6.05
N PHE A 30 -25.38 2.15 -6.32
CA PHE A 30 -24.24 1.67 -5.55
C PHE A 30 -23.08 2.67 -5.61
N HIS A 31 -22.78 3.22 -6.79
CA HIS A 31 -21.77 4.27 -6.92
C HIS A 31 -22.06 5.48 -6.00
N LEU A 32 -23.30 5.99 -6.04
CA LEU A 32 -23.70 7.12 -5.19
C LEU A 32 -23.57 6.81 -3.71
N ALA A 33 -23.90 5.58 -3.30
CA ALA A 33 -23.78 5.13 -1.91
C ALA A 33 -22.32 5.02 -1.44
N ILE A 34 -21.39 4.57 -2.30
CA ILE A 34 -19.98 4.38 -1.91
C ILE A 34 -19.12 5.63 -2.08
N GLN A 35 -19.61 6.67 -2.76
CA GLN A 35 -18.86 7.89 -3.04
C GLN A 35 -18.20 8.53 -1.80
N PRO A 36 -18.86 8.66 -0.62
CA PRO A 36 -18.24 9.25 0.56
C PRO A 36 -17.29 8.30 1.30
N LEU A 37 -17.28 7.00 0.98
CA LEU A 37 -16.54 5.98 1.73
C LEU A 37 -15.13 5.76 1.16
N GLU A 38 -14.19 5.42 2.04
CA GLU A 38 -12.92 4.82 1.62
C GLU A 38 -13.19 3.36 1.22
N PHE A 39 -13.22 3.07 -0.08
CA PHE A 39 -13.55 1.73 -0.60
C PHE A 39 -12.70 0.62 0.04
N GLU A 40 -11.44 0.91 0.36
CA GLU A 40 -10.50 0.04 1.08
C GLU A 40 -11.10 -0.58 2.36
N LEU A 41 -11.88 0.20 3.12
CA LEU A 41 -12.43 -0.24 4.41
C LEU A 41 -13.60 -1.21 4.26
N ILE A 42 -14.35 -1.07 3.18
CA ILE A 42 -15.54 -1.88 2.88
C ILE A 42 -15.26 -2.94 1.80
N MET A 43 -14.06 -2.99 1.25
CA MET A 43 -13.70 -3.80 0.08
C MET A 43 -14.05 -5.27 0.30
N TYR A 44 -13.57 -5.89 1.38
CA TYR A 44 -13.81 -7.31 1.63
C TYR A 44 -15.29 -7.64 1.84
N HIS A 45 -16.03 -6.79 2.56
CA HIS A 45 -17.48 -6.94 2.74
C HIS A 45 -18.23 -6.80 1.40
N SER A 46 -17.83 -5.83 0.58
CA SER A 46 -18.42 -5.59 -0.74
C SER A 46 -18.14 -6.74 -1.70
N MET A 47 -16.92 -7.29 -1.68
CA MET A 47 -16.54 -8.47 -2.47
C MET A 47 -17.32 -9.71 -2.03
N ALA A 48 -17.47 -9.94 -0.72
CA ALA A 48 -18.24 -11.07 -0.20
C ALA A 48 -19.73 -10.96 -0.60
N ALA A 49 -20.32 -9.77 -0.45
CA ALA A 49 -21.70 -9.51 -0.88
C ALA A 49 -21.88 -9.69 -2.39
N PHE A 50 -20.91 -9.24 -3.20
CA PHE A 50 -20.91 -9.43 -4.65
C PHE A 50 -20.85 -10.91 -5.04
N MET A 51 -19.98 -11.70 -4.39
CA MET A 51 -19.90 -13.14 -4.65
C MET A 51 -21.18 -13.87 -4.24
N PHE A 52 -21.72 -13.56 -3.06
CA PHE A 52 -22.98 -14.15 -2.57
C PHE A 52 -24.15 -13.85 -3.52
N THR A 53 -24.28 -12.59 -3.95
CA THR A 53 -25.33 -12.18 -4.90
C THR A 53 -25.15 -12.83 -6.27
N PHE A 54 -23.91 -12.97 -6.77
CA PHE A 54 -23.63 -13.66 -8.03
C PHE A 54 -24.08 -15.13 -7.98
N PHE A 55 -23.66 -15.90 -6.96
CA PHE A 55 -24.07 -17.31 -6.84
C PHE A 55 -25.58 -17.46 -6.61
N GLY A 56 -26.20 -16.55 -5.85
CA GLY A 56 -27.65 -16.50 -5.71
C GLY A 56 -28.34 -16.30 -7.07
N MET A 57 -27.84 -15.38 -7.91
CA MET A 57 -28.37 -15.19 -9.26
C MET A 57 -28.15 -16.41 -10.17
N VAL A 58 -27.00 -17.09 -10.07
CA VAL A 58 -26.73 -18.33 -10.82
C VAL A 58 -27.75 -19.40 -10.43
N TYR A 59 -28.01 -19.55 -9.13
CA TYR A 59 -29.00 -20.51 -8.63
C TYR A 59 -30.43 -20.18 -9.09
N SER A 60 -30.84 -18.91 -9.05
CA SER A 60 -32.20 -18.48 -9.40
C SER A 60 -32.47 -18.36 -10.89
N PHE A 61 -31.49 -17.92 -11.70
CA PHE A 61 -31.70 -17.51 -13.09
C PHE A 61 -30.78 -18.24 -14.10
N GLY A 62 -29.85 -19.06 -13.63
CA GLY A 62 -28.84 -19.71 -14.44
C GLY A 62 -27.65 -18.81 -14.78
N LEU A 63 -26.53 -19.44 -15.15
CA LEU A 63 -25.23 -18.79 -15.33
C LEU A 63 -25.24 -17.66 -16.36
N VAL A 64 -25.92 -17.85 -17.50
CA VAL A 64 -25.94 -16.88 -18.60
C VAL A 64 -26.61 -15.57 -18.16
N LYS A 65 -27.80 -15.65 -17.55
CA LYS A 65 -28.53 -14.45 -17.08
C LYS A 65 -27.79 -13.76 -15.95
N ALA A 66 -27.26 -14.52 -14.98
CA ALA A 66 -26.46 -13.98 -13.89
C ALA A 66 -25.23 -13.19 -14.41
N THR A 67 -24.55 -13.73 -15.43
CA THR A 67 -23.41 -13.06 -16.06
C THR A 67 -23.83 -11.77 -16.76
N ILE A 68 -24.93 -11.76 -17.51
CA ILE A 68 -25.44 -10.56 -18.19
C ILE A 68 -25.81 -9.47 -17.16
N PHE A 69 -26.53 -9.82 -16.10
CA PHE A 69 -26.92 -8.86 -15.06
C PHE A 69 -25.70 -8.29 -14.35
N THR A 70 -24.73 -9.15 -14.01
CA THR A 70 -23.48 -8.75 -13.37
C THR A 70 -22.65 -7.85 -14.28
N ALA A 71 -22.52 -8.18 -15.56
CA ALA A 71 -21.83 -7.34 -16.53
C ALA A 71 -22.51 -5.97 -16.69
N SER A 72 -23.85 -5.96 -16.75
CA SER A 72 -24.64 -4.72 -16.85
C SER A 72 -24.47 -3.83 -15.61
N PHE A 73 -24.53 -4.41 -14.40
CA PHE A 73 -24.24 -3.73 -13.14
C PHE A 73 -22.84 -3.10 -13.15
N ASN A 74 -21.80 -3.88 -13.48
CA ASN A 74 -20.41 -3.41 -13.48
C ASN A 74 -20.17 -2.33 -14.54
N ALA A 75 -20.72 -2.48 -15.74
CA ALA A 75 -20.60 -1.49 -16.80
C ALA A 75 -21.22 -0.15 -16.39
N ALA A 76 -22.44 -0.18 -15.83
CA ALA A 76 -23.12 1.03 -15.37
C ALA A 76 -22.42 1.68 -14.17
N LEU A 77 -21.91 0.86 -13.23
CA LEU A 77 -21.09 1.32 -12.10
C LEU A 77 -19.83 2.04 -12.59
N LEU A 78 -19.05 1.43 -13.49
CA LEU A 78 -17.83 2.02 -14.03
C LEU A 78 -18.09 3.29 -14.86
N ALA A 79 -19.17 3.29 -15.65
CA ALA A 79 -19.59 4.47 -16.41
C ALA A 79 -19.97 5.62 -15.47
N SER A 80 -20.81 5.35 -14.46
CA SER A 80 -21.22 6.34 -13.46
C SER A 80 -20.02 6.93 -12.70
N ILE A 81 -19.10 6.06 -12.25
CA ILE A 81 -17.85 6.47 -11.61
C ILE A 81 -17.02 7.39 -12.52
N SER A 82 -16.88 7.03 -13.79
CA SER A 82 -16.05 7.77 -14.75
C SER A 82 -16.64 9.14 -15.06
N VAL A 83 -17.95 9.21 -15.32
CA VAL A 83 -18.68 10.47 -15.56
C VAL A 83 -18.56 11.38 -14.34
N TYR A 84 -18.80 10.86 -13.14
CA TYR A 84 -18.66 11.64 -11.91
C TYR A 84 -17.23 12.16 -11.71
N ARG A 85 -16.22 11.31 -11.87
CA ARG A 85 -14.81 11.69 -11.68
C ARG A 85 -14.36 12.74 -12.68
N LEU A 86 -14.82 12.69 -13.92
CA LEU A 86 -14.42 13.64 -14.96
C LEU A 86 -15.10 14.99 -14.78
N PHE A 87 -16.42 15.01 -14.56
CA PHE A 87 -17.21 16.25 -14.66
C PHE A 87 -17.65 16.83 -13.32
N PHE A 88 -17.91 16.00 -12.32
CA PHE A 88 -18.57 16.43 -11.07
C PHE A 88 -17.64 16.42 -9.85
N HIS A 89 -16.49 15.75 -9.95
CA HIS A 89 -15.56 15.68 -8.83
C HIS A 89 -14.80 17.00 -8.64
N ARG A 90 -14.62 17.41 -7.38
CA ARG A 90 -13.93 18.66 -6.98
C ARG A 90 -12.51 18.85 -7.51
N CYS A 91 -11.84 17.75 -7.90
CA CYS A 91 -10.51 17.80 -8.52
C CYS A 91 -10.56 18.03 -10.03
N GLY A 92 -11.73 17.98 -10.67
CA GLY A 92 -11.90 18.19 -12.11
C GLY A 92 -11.56 19.60 -12.59
N ARG A 93 -11.54 20.58 -11.69
CA ARG A 93 -11.08 21.96 -11.95
C ARG A 93 -9.56 22.10 -12.13
N PHE A 94 -8.78 21.08 -11.78
CA PHE A 94 -7.33 21.11 -11.92
C PHE A 94 -6.90 20.44 -13.22
N PRO A 95 -5.93 21.03 -13.95
CA PRO A 95 -5.46 20.48 -15.22
C PRO A 95 -4.70 19.16 -15.00
N GLY A 96 -4.71 18.28 -16.01
CA GLY A 96 -3.97 17.02 -16.00
C GLY A 96 -4.49 16.02 -17.03
N PRO A 97 -3.83 14.86 -17.18
CA PRO A 97 -4.24 13.84 -18.14
C PRO A 97 -5.65 13.30 -17.83
N LEU A 98 -6.50 13.15 -18.85
CA LEU A 98 -7.85 12.61 -18.69
C LEU A 98 -7.85 11.22 -18.02
N ALA A 99 -6.90 10.36 -18.41
CA ALA A 99 -6.74 9.03 -17.82
C ALA A 99 -6.44 9.08 -16.30
N ALA A 100 -5.67 10.07 -15.85
CA ALA A 100 -5.41 10.31 -14.43
C ALA A 100 -6.69 10.72 -13.68
N GLY A 101 -7.58 11.47 -14.34
CA GLY A 101 -8.89 11.82 -13.81
C GLY A 101 -9.81 10.62 -13.60
N ILE A 102 -9.73 9.60 -14.45
CA ILE A 102 -10.58 8.40 -14.40
C ILE A 102 -10.05 7.40 -13.38
N SER A 103 -8.75 7.09 -13.40
CA SER A 103 -8.20 5.99 -12.60
C SER A 103 -6.73 6.17 -12.20
N ARG A 104 -6.41 5.70 -10.99
CA ARG A 104 -5.04 5.54 -10.49
C ARG A 104 -4.22 4.52 -11.29
N PHE A 105 -4.85 3.64 -12.07
CA PHE A 105 -4.15 2.70 -12.96
C PHE A 105 -3.29 3.42 -14.01
N TYR A 106 -3.61 4.68 -14.35
CA TYR A 106 -2.74 5.52 -15.18
C TYR A 106 -1.38 5.76 -14.51
N ALA A 107 -1.37 6.15 -13.23
CA ALA A 107 -0.12 6.35 -12.49
C ALA A 107 0.63 5.02 -12.28
N ALA A 108 -0.10 3.93 -12.01
CA ALA A 108 0.50 2.60 -11.88
C ALA A 108 1.16 2.13 -13.18
N SER A 109 0.54 2.36 -14.35
CA SER A 109 1.10 1.97 -15.64
C SER A 109 2.32 2.79 -16.03
N LEU A 110 2.36 4.08 -15.66
CA LEU A 110 3.56 4.90 -15.80
C LEU A 110 4.69 4.41 -14.88
N ALA A 111 4.37 4.13 -13.61
CA ALA A 111 5.34 3.60 -12.65
C ALA A 111 5.87 2.20 -13.04
N ALA A 112 5.05 1.36 -13.67
CA ALA A 112 5.43 0.01 -14.07
C ALA A 112 6.48 -0.04 -15.18
N LYS A 113 6.73 1.07 -15.90
CA LYS A 113 7.73 1.10 -16.99
C LYS A 113 9.16 0.94 -16.47
N ASP A 114 9.53 1.73 -15.47
CA ASP A 114 10.90 1.83 -14.96
C ASP A 114 10.97 2.21 -13.47
N VAL A 115 9.83 2.31 -12.78
CA VAL A 115 9.71 2.74 -11.37
C VAL A 115 10.22 4.19 -11.17
N GLN A 116 10.19 5.02 -12.22
CA GLN A 116 10.63 6.43 -12.18
C GLN A 116 9.45 7.42 -12.30
N TYR A 117 8.33 7.15 -11.61
CA TYR A 117 7.12 7.99 -11.71
C TYR A 117 7.37 9.48 -11.42
N TYR A 118 8.37 9.83 -10.60
CA TYR A 118 8.73 11.22 -10.34
C TYR A 118 9.18 11.99 -11.61
N LYS A 119 9.78 11.31 -12.60
CA LYS A 119 10.15 11.92 -13.89
C LYS A 119 8.91 12.26 -14.71
N GLU A 120 7.94 11.35 -14.74
CA GLU A 120 6.64 11.59 -15.37
C GLU A 120 5.91 12.73 -14.66
N LEU A 121 5.96 12.76 -13.33
CA LEU A 121 5.39 13.86 -12.55
C LEU A 121 6.04 15.21 -12.87
N ALA A 122 7.36 15.26 -13.03
CA ALA A 122 8.07 16.47 -13.46
C ALA A 122 7.63 16.93 -14.86
N LYS A 123 7.47 16.02 -15.82
CA LYS A 123 6.93 16.33 -17.16
C LYS A 123 5.51 16.90 -17.07
N LEU A 124 4.67 16.31 -16.22
CA LEU A 124 3.31 16.78 -16.01
C LEU A 124 3.28 18.20 -15.42
N HIS A 125 4.12 18.49 -14.43
CA HIS A 125 4.24 19.86 -13.90
C HIS A 125 4.79 20.85 -14.92
N HIS A 126 5.75 20.44 -15.76
CA HIS A 126 6.22 21.28 -16.85
C HIS A 126 5.11 21.60 -17.88
N GLN A 127 4.16 20.67 -18.09
CA GLN A 127 3.07 20.85 -19.04
C GLN A 127 1.87 21.60 -18.47
N TYR A 128 1.46 21.30 -17.24
CA TYR A 128 0.19 21.75 -16.65
C TYR A 128 0.37 22.78 -15.52
N GLY A 129 1.60 23.07 -15.11
CA GLY A 129 1.93 24.04 -14.06
C GLY A 129 2.00 23.43 -12.65
N ASP A 130 1.85 24.29 -11.64
CA ASP A 130 2.13 23.92 -10.24
C ASP A 130 1.09 23.00 -9.61
N PHE A 131 -0.14 22.96 -10.12
CA PHE A 131 -1.24 22.17 -9.57
C PHE A 131 -1.76 21.21 -10.63
N VAL A 132 -1.43 19.92 -10.48
CA VAL A 132 -1.74 18.92 -11.51
C VAL A 132 -2.58 17.78 -10.93
N ARG A 133 -3.66 17.44 -11.60
CA ARG A 133 -4.48 16.28 -11.28
C ARG A 133 -3.77 14.99 -11.71
N THR A 134 -3.25 14.25 -10.73
CA THR A 134 -2.52 12.97 -10.95
C THR A 134 -3.36 11.73 -10.66
N GLY A 135 -4.56 11.92 -10.12
CA GLY A 135 -5.49 10.83 -9.84
C GLY A 135 -6.94 11.31 -9.74
N PRO A 136 -7.90 10.38 -9.57
CA PRO A 136 -9.31 10.74 -9.46
C PRO A 136 -9.60 11.68 -8.30
N ARG A 137 -8.93 11.45 -7.16
CA ARG A 137 -9.05 12.21 -5.91
C ARG A 137 -7.71 12.78 -5.43
N GLU A 138 -6.80 13.06 -6.37
CA GLU A 138 -5.42 13.42 -6.06
C GLU A 138 -4.95 14.58 -6.92
N ILE A 139 -4.23 15.50 -6.28
CA ILE A 139 -3.59 16.65 -6.90
C ILE A 139 -2.14 16.65 -6.43
N SER A 140 -1.20 16.71 -7.38
CA SER A 140 0.18 17.03 -7.09
C SER A 140 0.36 18.54 -7.08
N VAL A 141 1.09 19.01 -6.06
CA VAL A 141 1.30 20.44 -5.81
C VAL A 141 2.79 20.73 -5.76
N LEU A 142 3.26 21.56 -6.68
CA LEU A 142 4.62 22.05 -6.78
C LEU A 142 4.66 23.55 -6.44
N HIS A 143 4.19 23.92 -5.24
CA HIS A 143 4.15 25.32 -4.83
C HIS A 143 4.58 25.50 -3.37
N LYS A 144 5.51 26.43 -3.12
CA LYS A 144 6.13 26.64 -1.80
C LYS A 144 5.14 26.96 -0.69
N SER A 145 4.07 27.71 -0.98
CA SER A 145 3.06 28.06 0.02
C SER A 145 2.20 26.86 0.47
N ALA A 146 2.21 25.76 -0.27
CA ALA A 146 1.47 24.56 0.10
C ALA A 146 2.15 23.80 1.24
N VAL A 147 3.47 23.93 1.41
CA VAL A 147 4.24 23.21 2.44
C VAL A 147 3.70 23.48 3.85
N PRO A 148 3.57 24.74 4.33
CA PRO A 148 3.01 24.99 5.66
C PRO A 148 1.52 24.64 5.76
N LEU A 149 0.76 24.66 4.66
CA LEU A 149 -0.66 24.28 4.67
C LEU A 149 -0.87 22.77 4.79
N ILE A 150 -0.01 21.97 4.17
CA ILE A 150 -0.11 20.51 4.15
C ILE A 150 0.65 19.88 5.33
N TYR A 151 1.84 20.38 5.64
CA TYR A 151 2.75 19.80 6.63
C TYR A 151 2.94 20.64 7.90
N GLY A 152 2.31 21.81 7.98
CA GLY A 152 2.42 22.69 9.15
C GLY A 152 1.74 22.11 10.40
N PRO A 153 2.04 22.67 11.57
CA PRO A 153 1.54 22.18 12.86
C PRO A 153 0.01 22.26 13.01
N TYR A 154 -0.63 23.16 12.27
CA TYR A 154 -2.10 23.35 12.26
C TYR A 154 -2.78 22.67 11.07
N SER A 155 -2.05 21.88 10.28
CA SER A 155 -2.63 21.16 9.15
C SER A 155 -3.57 20.05 9.64
N GLU A 156 -4.77 20.02 9.08
CA GLU A 156 -5.71 18.90 9.24
C GLU A 156 -5.42 17.76 8.26
N CYS A 157 -4.44 17.92 7.37
CA CYS A 157 -4.09 16.89 6.39
C CYS A 157 -3.44 15.69 7.10
N THR A 158 -4.01 14.52 6.87
CA THR A 158 -3.42 13.25 7.30
C THR A 158 -2.80 12.53 6.10
N LYS A 159 -1.96 11.53 6.38
CA LYS A 159 -1.43 10.65 5.34
C LYS A 159 -2.59 9.97 4.58
N GLY A 160 -2.49 9.96 3.26
CA GLY A 160 -3.52 9.41 2.38
C GLY A 160 -3.66 7.88 2.47
N THR A 161 -4.61 7.35 1.71
CA THR A 161 -4.91 5.91 1.62
C THR A 161 -3.71 5.01 1.25
N PRO A 162 -2.68 5.44 0.49
CA PRO A 162 -1.54 4.56 0.21
C PRO A 162 -0.73 4.17 1.45
N TYR A 163 -0.80 4.96 2.52
CA TYR A 163 -0.17 4.59 3.80
C TYR A 163 -0.99 3.56 4.60
N GLY A 164 -2.23 3.27 4.20
CA GLY A 164 -3.11 2.27 4.81
C GLY A 164 -2.99 0.85 4.24
N GLN A 165 -2.01 0.58 3.37
CA GLN A 165 -1.82 -0.69 2.65
C GLN A 165 -1.51 -1.92 3.53
N ASN A 166 -1.19 -1.71 4.81
CA ASN A 166 -1.01 -2.80 5.78
C ASN A 166 -2.15 -2.82 6.80
N GLY A 167 -3.30 -2.25 6.43
CA GLY A 167 -4.43 -1.99 7.30
C GLY A 167 -4.27 -0.69 8.11
N ASN A 168 -5.40 -0.06 8.43
CA ASN A 168 -5.45 1.08 9.35
C ASN A 168 -5.38 0.64 10.84
N ASN A 169 -5.06 -0.63 11.12
CA ASN A 169 -5.02 -1.14 12.49
C ASN A 169 -3.79 -0.54 13.20
N PRO A 170 -4.01 0.31 14.24
CA PRO A 170 -2.92 0.99 14.91
C PRO A 170 -2.00 0.07 15.68
N LYS A 171 -2.34 -1.21 15.92
CA LYS A 171 -1.48 -2.16 16.65
C LYS A 171 -0.38 -2.77 15.77
N ILE A 172 -0.65 -2.91 14.48
CA ILE A 172 0.24 -3.59 13.52
C ILE A 172 1.00 -2.61 12.61
N CYS A 173 0.52 -1.38 12.51
CA CYS A 173 1.07 -0.39 11.58
C CYS A 173 2.39 0.21 12.09
N SER A 174 3.35 0.44 11.19
CA SER A 174 4.60 1.13 11.54
C SER A 174 4.35 2.61 11.83
N VAL A 175 5.28 3.28 12.52
CA VAL A 175 5.21 4.74 12.73
C VAL A 175 5.12 5.49 11.39
N HIS A 176 5.81 4.99 10.36
CA HIS A 176 5.79 5.58 9.02
C HIS A 176 4.42 5.46 8.33
N ALA A 177 3.74 4.33 8.48
CA ALA A 177 2.44 4.08 7.84
C ALA A 177 1.23 4.56 8.67
N THR A 178 1.43 4.92 9.94
CA THR A 178 0.34 5.38 10.82
C THR A 178 -0.21 6.73 10.33
N ARG A 179 -1.50 6.76 9.96
CA ARG A 179 -2.20 7.93 9.41
C ARG A 179 -2.78 8.87 10.47
N GLY A 180 -3.32 8.30 11.56
CA GLY A 180 -3.98 9.07 12.63
C GLY A 180 -2.97 9.77 13.53
N HIS A 181 -3.20 11.06 13.83
CA HIS A 181 -2.27 11.87 14.61
C HIS A 181 -2.05 11.33 16.04
N HIS A 182 -3.11 10.89 16.73
CA HIS A 182 -3.00 10.36 18.09
C HIS A 182 -2.14 9.10 18.14
N GLU A 183 -2.49 8.09 17.34
CA GLU A 183 -1.74 6.84 17.22
C GLU A 183 -0.29 7.07 16.79
N HIS A 184 -0.07 7.97 15.84
CA HIS A 184 1.27 8.34 15.40
C HIS A 184 2.07 8.96 16.55
N ARG A 185 1.49 9.87 17.34
CA ARG A 185 2.16 10.46 18.51
C ARG A 185 2.56 9.41 19.54
N LEU A 186 1.66 8.48 19.87
CA LEU A 186 1.94 7.39 20.81
C LEU A 186 3.11 6.52 20.33
N ARG A 187 3.10 6.11 19.05
CA ARG A 187 4.18 5.30 18.45
C ARG A 187 5.49 6.08 18.35
N ARG A 188 5.43 7.35 17.98
CA ARG A 188 6.60 8.21 17.82
C ARG A 188 7.33 8.44 19.14
N ARG A 189 6.61 8.53 20.27
CA ARG A 189 7.20 8.70 21.60
C ARG A 189 8.22 7.62 21.96
N ALA A 190 8.02 6.37 21.51
CA ALA A 190 8.99 5.30 21.71
C ALA A 190 10.28 5.52 20.91
N TRP A 191 10.14 5.94 19.64
CA TRP A 191 11.27 6.25 18.77
C TRP A 191 12.06 7.48 19.23
N ASP A 192 11.39 8.50 19.76
CA ASP A 192 12.05 9.73 20.24
C ASP A 192 13.05 9.45 21.37
N ARG A 193 12.83 8.40 22.18
CA ARG A 193 13.79 7.97 23.20
C ARG A 193 15.10 7.46 22.57
N GLY A 194 14.97 6.62 21.54
CA GLY A 194 16.10 6.05 20.81
C GLY A 194 16.86 7.08 19.97
N PHE A 195 16.22 8.19 19.59
CA PHE A 195 16.84 9.28 18.84
C PHE A 195 17.09 10.54 19.69
N SER A 196 17.05 10.43 21.02
CA SER A 196 17.40 11.53 21.92
C SER A 196 18.90 11.84 21.83
N THR A 197 19.31 13.08 22.15
CA THR A 197 20.74 13.48 22.19
C THR A 197 21.57 12.54 23.07
N LYS A 198 21.02 12.13 24.22
CA LYS A 198 21.64 11.15 25.12
C LYS A 198 21.85 9.80 24.43
N ALA A 199 20.84 9.27 23.73
CA ALA A 199 20.96 8.00 23.02
C ALA A 199 21.95 8.09 21.85
N LEU A 200 21.91 9.17 21.08
CA LEU A 200 22.85 9.41 19.98
C LEU A 200 24.31 9.45 20.45
N GLY A 201 24.58 10.06 21.62
CA GLY A 201 25.93 10.03 22.21
C GLY A 201 26.44 8.61 22.51
N THR A 202 25.54 7.66 22.80
CA THR A 202 25.94 6.24 22.96
C THR A 202 26.24 5.53 21.65
N TYR A 203 25.76 6.04 20.52
CA TYR A 203 25.96 5.45 19.20
C TYR A 203 27.19 5.99 18.48
N GLU A 204 27.67 7.17 18.88
CA GLU A 204 28.74 7.90 18.20
C GLU A 204 29.98 7.03 17.94
N LEU A 205 30.52 6.37 18.98
CA LEU A 205 31.71 5.52 18.84
C LEU A 205 31.50 4.36 17.87
N ARG A 206 30.28 3.80 17.84
CA ARG A 206 29.90 2.69 16.96
C ARG A 206 29.81 3.14 15.51
N ILE A 207 29.16 4.28 15.27
CA ILE A 207 29.06 4.89 13.93
C ILE A 207 30.45 5.33 13.44
N LYS A 208 31.30 5.86 14.33
CA LYS A 208 32.68 6.20 14.01
C LYS A 208 33.45 4.95 13.56
N ALA A 209 33.33 3.83 14.26
CA ALA A 209 33.98 2.59 13.86
C ALA A 209 33.54 2.12 12.46
N LYS A 210 32.25 2.25 12.12
CA LYS A 210 31.75 1.98 10.74
C LYS A 210 32.33 2.95 9.71
N THR A 211 32.49 4.21 10.09
CA THR A 211 33.06 5.26 9.23
C THR A 211 34.54 4.99 8.96
N ASP A 212 35.31 4.62 9.99
CA ASP A 212 36.70 4.22 9.87
C ASP A 212 36.84 2.97 9.00
N LEU A 213 35.92 2.01 9.12
CA LEU A 213 35.87 0.83 8.25
C LEU A 213 35.62 1.21 6.79
N LEU A 214 34.64 2.08 6.51
CA LEU A 214 34.39 2.59 5.15
C LEU A 214 35.64 3.30 4.61
N LYS A 215 36.30 4.15 5.41
CA LYS A 215 37.55 4.82 5.02
C LYS A 215 38.65 3.82 4.67
N SER A 216 38.83 2.76 5.48
CA SER A 216 39.85 1.75 5.20
C SER A 216 39.59 1.02 3.88
N GLN A 217 38.31 0.78 3.54
CA GLN A 217 37.94 0.18 2.26
C GLN A 217 38.18 1.11 1.07
N LEU A 218 37.93 2.41 1.23
CA LEU A 218 38.26 3.41 0.21
C LEU A 218 39.77 3.47 -0.04
N VAL A 219 40.59 3.49 1.01
CA VAL A 219 42.05 3.47 0.89
C VAL A 219 42.54 2.18 0.23
N LYS A 220 41.99 1.03 0.63
CA LYS A 220 42.34 -0.29 0.07
C LYS A 220 42.04 -0.39 -1.44
N ASN A 221 41.01 0.30 -1.90
CA ASN A 221 40.59 0.30 -3.30
C ASN A 221 41.01 1.59 -4.04
N ALA A 222 41.96 2.36 -3.51
CA ALA A 222 42.48 3.54 -4.17
C ALA A 222 42.97 3.22 -5.59
N GLY A 223 42.62 4.07 -6.55
CA GLY A 223 42.94 3.86 -7.97
C GLY A 223 42.03 2.87 -8.69
N LYS A 224 41.03 2.28 -8.02
CA LYS A 224 40.02 1.41 -8.64
C LYS A 224 38.63 2.07 -8.60
N PRO A 225 37.82 1.96 -9.67
CA PRO A 225 36.43 2.40 -9.63
C PRO A 225 35.64 1.68 -8.54
N MET A 226 34.81 2.43 -7.80
CA MET A 226 33.92 1.89 -6.76
C MET A 226 32.50 2.43 -6.95
N ASP A 227 31.50 1.57 -6.76
CA ASP A 227 30.09 1.98 -6.76
C ASP A 227 29.72 2.66 -5.43
N VAL A 228 29.74 3.98 -5.42
CA VAL A 228 29.41 4.79 -4.23
C VAL A 228 27.98 4.52 -3.73
N SER A 229 27.05 4.14 -4.61
CA SER A 229 25.66 3.82 -4.23
C SER A 229 25.63 2.55 -3.37
N ALA A 230 26.31 1.49 -3.82
CA ALA A 230 26.44 0.25 -3.07
C ALA A 230 27.15 0.45 -1.73
N TRP A 231 28.28 1.16 -1.72
CA TRP A 231 29.06 1.39 -0.49
C TRP A 231 28.32 2.28 0.52
N SER A 232 27.56 3.27 0.07
CA SER A 232 26.69 4.10 0.94
C SER A 232 25.57 3.28 1.56
N MET A 233 25.03 2.33 0.80
CA MET A 233 24.00 1.40 1.27
C MET A 233 24.57 0.40 2.28
N PHE A 234 25.76 -0.16 2.04
CA PHE A 234 26.47 -1.04 2.98
C PHE A 234 26.71 -0.32 4.31
N PHE A 235 27.20 0.92 4.25
CA PHE A 235 27.40 1.75 5.43
C PHE A 235 26.09 1.96 6.21
N SER A 236 25.04 2.41 5.52
CA SER A 236 23.75 2.70 6.15
C SER A 236 23.12 1.45 6.77
N PHE A 237 23.21 0.30 6.08
CA PHE A 237 22.65 -0.96 6.56
C PHE A 237 23.41 -1.53 7.76
N ASP A 238 24.75 -1.48 7.75
CA ASP A 238 25.56 -1.93 8.88
C ASP A 238 25.40 -1.00 10.09
N VAL A 239 25.28 0.32 9.89
CA VAL A 239 24.98 1.28 10.98
C VAL A 239 23.60 1.01 11.57
N MET A 240 22.58 0.81 10.73
CA MET A 240 21.23 0.47 11.18
C MET A 240 21.20 -0.86 11.94
N GLY A 241 21.91 -1.87 11.44
CA GLY A 241 22.06 -3.16 12.10
C GLY A 241 22.67 -3.02 13.49
N ASP A 242 23.76 -2.28 13.57
CA ASP A 242 24.50 -2.11 14.81
C ASP A 242 23.64 -1.32 15.82
N VAL A 243 23.19 -0.11 15.45
CA VAL A 243 22.41 0.76 16.35
C VAL A 243 21.05 0.16 16.69
N GLY A 244 20.31 -0.38 15.72
CA GLY A 244 18.95 -0.88 15.91
C GLY A 244 18.88 -2.29 16.50
N PHE A 245 19.63 -3.22 15.91
CA PHE A 245 19.59 -4.64 16.28
C PHE A 245 20.76 -5.09 17.17
N GLY A 246 21.78 -4.25 17.38
CA GLY A 246 22.99 -4.66 18.08
C GLY A 246 23.84 -5.65 17.26
N ARG A 247 23.73 -5.61 15.92
CA ARG A 247 24.30 -6.62 15.03
C ARG A 247 25.04 -6.01 13.86
N ASP A 248 26.21 -6.57 13.57
CA ASP A 248 26.94 -6.26 12.35
C ASP A 248 26.52 -7.23 11.24
N PHE A 249 26.03 -6.69 10.12
CA PHE A 249 25.72 -7.48 8.92
C PHE A 249 26.94 -7.64 8.00
N ASN A 250 28.07 -7.02 8.36
CA ASN A 250 29.38 -7.17 7.73
C ASN A 250 29.43 -6.77 6.24
N ASN A 251 28.50 -5.96 5.75
CA ASN A 251 28.47 -5.52 4.36
C ASN A 251 29.72 -4.70 4.01
N LEU A 252 30.12 -3.78 4.89
CA LEU A 252 31.32 -2.97 4.72
C LEU A 252 32.61 -3.80 4.76
N LYS A 253 32.63 -4.87 5.55
CA LYS A 253 33.83 -5.72 5.71
C LYS A 253 34.03 -6.62 4.50
N SER A 254 32.96 -7.26 4.04
CA SER A 254 32.99 -8.18 2.89
C SER A 254 32.99 -7.46 1.55
N GLY A 255 32.42 -6.26 1.48
CA GLY A 255 32.09 -5.59 0.22
C GLY A 255 30.97 -6.29 -0.55
N VAL A 256 30.19 -7.16 0.12
CA VAL A 256 29.13 -7.96 -0.47
C VAL A 256 27.79 -7.60 0.15
N GLU A 257 26.79 -7.39 -0.69
CA GLU A 257 25.43 -7.06 -0.29
C GLU A 257 24.77 -8.21 0.50
N HIS A 258 24.27 -7.89 1.69
CA HIS A 258 23.50 -8.81 2.50
C HIS A 258 22.14 -9.11 1.84
N ALA A 259 21.69 -10.36 1.84
CA ALA A 259 20.45 -10.80 1.16
C ALA A 259 19.17 -10.03 1.60
N ALA A 260 19.17 -9.49 2.82
CA ALA A 260 18.10 -8.63 3.31
C ALA A 260 17.98 -7.31 2.53
N ILE A 261 19.08 -6.74 2.05
CA ILE A 261 19.08 -5.52 1.25
C ILE A 261 18.42 -5.79 -0.11
N LYS A 262 18.77 -6.90 -0.76
CA LYS A 262 18.06 -7.37 -1.96
C LYS A 262 16.55 -7.50 -1.73
N SER A 263 16.16 -8.07 -0.58
CA SER A 263 14.75 -8.18 -0.20
C SER A 263 14.07 -6.81 -0.02
N VAL A 264 14.78 -5.80 0.51
CA VAL A 264 14.30 -4.42 0.56
C VAL A 264 14.08 -3.86 -0.84
N HIS A 265 15.05 -4.04 -1.75
CA HIS A 265 14.93 -3.56 -3.13
C HIS A 265 13.74 -4.17 -3.87
N ASP A 266 13.57 -5.49 -3.78
CA ASP A 266 12.46 -6.18 -4.43
C ASP A 266 11.11 -5.72 -3.86
N HIS A 267 11.01 -5.57 -2.53
CA HIS A 267 9.83 -5.03 -1.88
C HIS A 267 9.55 -3.57 -2.30
N MET A 268 10.57 -2.70 -2.36
CA MET A 268 10.42 -1.30 -2.76
C MET A 268 10.01 -1.14 -4.24
N LYS A 269 10.43 -2.05 -5.14
CA LYS A 269 9.95 -2.07 -6.52
C LYS A 269 8.44 -2.35 -6.58
N VAL A 270 7.98 -3.35 -5.82
CA VAL A 270 6.55 -3.70 -5.74
C VAL A 270 5.75 -2.52 -5.19
N VAL A 271 6.22 -1.91 -4.09
CA VAL A 271 5.58 -0.72 -3.52
C VAL A 271 5.58 0.41 -4.54
N GLY A 272 6.68 0.70 -5.23
CA GLY A 272 6.75 1.78 -6.22
C GLY A 272 5.67 1.72 -7.31
N ILE A 273 5.24 0.51 -7.69
CA ILE A 273 4.20 0.29 -8.70
C ILE A 273 2.80 0.25 -8.05
N LEU A 274 2.63 -0.56 -7.00
CA LEU A 274 1.32 -0.84 -6.41
C LEU A 274 0.86 0.23 -5.40
N ASN A 275 1.76 1.13 -4.96
CA ASN A 275 1.41 2.28 -4.12
C ASN A 275 0.32 3.16 -4.76
N ALA A 276 0.24 3.14 -6.08
CA ALA A 276 -0.80 3.82 -6.81
C ALA A 276 -2.20 3.24 -6.60
N VAL A 277 -2.33 1.95 -6.29
CA VAL A 277 -3.59 1.22 -6.20
C VAL A 277 -3.63 0.44 -4.88
N PRO A 278 -3.90 1.11 -3.75
CA PRO A 278 -3.78 0.51 -2.42
C PRO A 278 -4.65 -0.74 -2.21
N TRP A 279 -5.90 -0.74 -2.68
CA TRP A 279 -6.81 -1.88 -2.57
C TRP A 279 -6.30 -3.12 -3.27
N LEU A 280 -5.59 -2.95 -4.38
CA LEU A 280 -5.01 -4.07 -5.11
C LEU A 280 -3.87 -4.69 -4.30
N THR A 281 -3.08 -3.85 -3.62
CA THR A 281 -2.03 -4.32 -2.71
C THR A 281 -2.63 -5.09 -1.53
N ASN A 282 -3.67 -4.55 -0.90
CA ASN A 282 -4.41 -5.21 0.18
C ASN A 282 -4.95 -6.57 -0.27
N LEU A 283 -5.52 -6.64 -1.47
CA LEU A 283 -6.05 -7.88 -2.04
C LEU A 283 -4.96 -8.92 -2.31
N ILE A 284 -3.85 -8.52 -2.94
CA ILE A 284 -2.70 -9.40 -3.20
C ILE A 284 -2.11 -9.92 -1.89
N GLY A 285 -2.01 -9.07 -0.87
CA GLY A 285 -1.56 -9.43 0.47
C GLY A 285 -2.43 -10.49 1.15
N SER A 286 -3.73 -10.53 0.82
CA SER A 286 -4.67 -11.52 1.36
C SER A 286 -4.57 -12.90 0.71
N ILE A 287 -3.99 -13.01 -0.49
CA ILE A 287 -3.91 -14.27 -1.24
C ILE A 287 -2.67 -15.04 -0.79
N PRO A 288 -2.81 -16.28 -0.27
CA PRO A 288 -1.67 -17.10 0.14
C PRO A 288 -0.70 -17.32 -1.02
N GLY A 289 0.59 -17.06 -0.80
CA GLY A 289 1.64 -17.21 -1.82
C GLY A 289 1.80 -16.03 -2.78
N ALA A 290 0.75 -15.25 -3.06
CA ALA A 290 0.84 -14.08 -3.94
C ALA A 290 1.72 -12.96 -3.35
N ALA A 291 1.81 -12.89 -2.03
CA ALA A 291 2.70 -11.98 -1.30
C ALA A 291 4.11 -12.57 -1.03
N ALA A 292 4.49 -13.72 -1.60
CA ALA A 292 5.77 -14.35 -1.31
C ALA A 292 6.99 -13.46 -1.64
N GLY A 293 6.92 -12.69 -2.74
CA GLY A 293 7.94 -11.68 -3.09
C GLY A 293 7.94 -10.43 -2.19
N TYR A 294 6.90 -10.24 -1.37
CA TYR A 294 6.71 -9.11 -0.46
C TYR A 294 7.17 -9.42 0.97
N ASN A 295 7.23 -10.70 1.36
CA ASN A 295 7.44 -11.11 2.75
C ASN A 295 8.90 -11.28 3.18
N GLY A 296 9.86 -11.36 2.26
CA GLY A 296 11.27 -11.65 2.59
C GLY A 296 11.86 -10.65 3.59
N PHE A 297 11.61 -9.36 3.37
CA PHE A 297 12.08 -8.31 4.28
C PHE A 297 11.39 -8.37 5.65
N PHE A 298 10.08 -8.56 5.70
CA PHE A 298 9.35 -8.67 6.97
C PHE A 298 9.75 -9.91 7.77
N SER A 299 10.00 -11.05 7.09
CA SER A 299 10.54 -12.25 7.72
C SER A 299 11.90 -11.97 8.35
N PHE A 300 12.80 -11.33 7.60
CA PHE A 300 14.10 -10.93 8.12
C PHE A 300 13.99 -10.04 9.37
N CYS A 301 13.13 -9.02 9.35
CA CYS A 301 12.91 -8.16 10.51
C CYS A 301 12.37 -8.93 11.72
N SER A 302 11.39 -9.82 11.50
CA SER A 302 10.86 -10.70 12.55
C SER A 302 11.94 -11.58 13.17
N ASP A 303 12.82 -12.16 12.34
CA ASP A 303 13.90 -13.02 12.80
C ASP A 303 14.93 -12.25 13.63
N GLN A 304 15.27 -11.01 13.24
CA GLN A 304 16.16 -10.15 14.05
C GLN A 304 15.55 -9.81 15.41
N ILE A 305 14.25 -9.54 15.48
CA ILE A 305 13.55 -9.25 16.75
C ILE A 305 13.52 -10.49 17.64
N ARG A 306 13.13 -11.65 17.09
CA ARG A 306 13.06 -12.92 17.83
C ARG A 306 14.40 -13.28 18.44
N GLU A 307 15.46 -13.13 17.65
CA GLU A 307 16.81 -13.42 18.08
C GLU A 307 17.29 -12.44 19.15
N LYS A 308 16.96 -11.15 19.04
CA LYS A 308 17.23 -10.17 20.11
C LYS A 308 16.50 -10.53 21.41
N HIS A 309 15.25 -10.95 21.33
CA HIS A 309 14.50 -11.41 22.51
C HIS A 309 15.14 -12.65 23.15
N ARG A 310 15.66 -13.58 22.33
CA ARG A 310 16.39 -14.76 22.80
C ARG A 310 17.66 -14.38 23.56
N VAL A 311 18.46 -13.47 23.01
CA VAL A 311 19.73 -13.02 23.62
C VAL A 311 19.50 -12.30 24.95
N HIS A 312 18.43 -11.51 25.07
CA HIS A 312 18.10 -10.76 26.29
C HIS A 312 17.20 -11.50 27.29
N GLY A 313 16.87 -12.78 27.06
CA GLY A 313 16.03 -13.57 27.97
C GLY A 313 14.56 -13.10 28.07
N LEU A 314 14.09 -12.27 27.13
CA LEU A 314 12.74 -11.68 27.16
C LEU A 314 11.64 -12.59 26.60
N LEU A 315 12.00 -13.80 26.14
CA LEU A 315 11.05 -14.72 25.51
C LEU A 315 9.92 -15.15 26.45
N SER A 316 10.16 -15.26 27.77
CA SER A 316 9.12 -15.63 28.74
C SER A 316 8.13 -14.50 29.01
N GLN A 317 8.57 -13.23 28.95
CA GLN A 317 7.75 -12.05 29.23
C GLN A 317 6.72 -11.75 28.14
N TYR A 318 7.00 -12.18 26.90
CA TYR A 318 6.10 -12.04 25.75
C TYR A 318 5.55 -13.38 25.25
N ALA A 319 5.75 -14.48 25.98
CA ALA A 319 5.26 -15.82 25.58
C ALA A 319 3.72 -15.90 25.52
N GLY A 320 3.01 -15.03 26.27
CA GLY A 320 1.56 -14.87 26.23
C GLY A 320 1.07 -14.02 25.05
N GLU A 321 1.89 -13.08 24.56
CA GLU A 321 1.65 -12.34 23.32
C GLU A 321 2.28 -13.14 22.17
N ARG A 322 1.66 -14.26 21.81
CA ARG A 322 1.91 -14.85 20.49
C ARG A 322 1.52 -13.80 19.45
N LEU A 323 2.49 -13.02 18.98
CA LEU A 323 2.52 -12.51 17.62
C LEU A 323 2.67 -13.73 16.69
N THR A 324 1.63 -14.56 16.63
CA THR A 324 1.45 -15.54 15.57
C THR A 324 1.23 -14.76 14.29
N PHE A 325 2.34 -14.41 13.63
CA PHE A 325 2.35 -14.39 12.18
C PHE A 325 2.08 -15.83 11.75
N HIS A 326 0.79 -16.15 11.56
CA HIS A 326 0.45 -17.37 10.87
C HIS A 326 1.14 -17.35 9.50
N ARG A 327 1.51 -18.53 9.02
CA ARG A 327 2.22 -18.83 7.75
C ARG A 327 1.56 -18.27 6.48
N HIS A 328 0.51 -17.47 6.63
CA HIS A 328 -0.29 -16.81 5.62
C HIS A 328 -0.18 -15.32 5.92
N GLY A 329 0.34 -14.53 4.98
CA GLY A 329 0.79 -13.13 5.12
C GLY A 329 -0.26 -12.08 5.52
N MET A 330 -1.17 -12.37 6.43
CA MET A 330 -2.02 -11.41 7.13
C MET A 330 -1.98 -11.67 8.64
N LEU A 331 -1.68 -10.62 9.40
CA LEU A 331 -1.92 -10.57 10.85
C LEU A 331 -3.44 -10.57 11.08
N LYS A 332 -4.03 -11.74 11.35
CA LYS A 332 -5.36 -11.81 11.97
C LYS A 332 -5.19 -11.63 13.47
N SER A 333 -5.87 -10.63 14.05
CA SER A 333 -6.11 -10.58 15.49
C SER A 333 -7.11 -11.67 15.86
N THR A 334 -6.73 -12.61 16.71
CA THR A 334 -7.69 -13.41 17.46
C THR A 334 -8.43 -12.52 18.46
N PRO A 335 -9.75 -12.70 18.66
CA PRO A 335 -10.47 -12.01 19.71
C PRO A 335 -10.22 -12.74 21.03
N ASP A 336 -9.30 -12.24 21.85
CA ASP A 336 -9.22 -12.71 23.22
C ASP A 336 -10.31 -12.01 24.06
N LEU A 337 -11.29 -12.84 24.40
CA LEU A 337 -12.19 -12.70 25.54
C LEU A 337 -11.38 -12.30 26.78
N LEU A 338 -11.46 -11.03 27.17
CA LEU A 338 -11.19 -10.63 28.55
C LEU A 338 -12.53 -10.58 29.29
N SER A 339 -12.93 -11.75 29.77
CA SER A 339 -13.68 -11.84 31.01
C SER A 339 -12.70 -11.90 32.19
N VAL A 340 -13.12 -11.28 33.29
CA VAL A 340 -12.67 -11.49 34.67
C VAL A 340 -11.51 -10.61 35.21
N ARG A 341 -11.97 -9.60 35.96
CA ARG A 341 -11.48 -8.95 37.19
C ARG A 341 -10.21 -8.11 37.16
#